data_AF-A0A947DY09-F1
#
_entry.id   AF-A0A947DY09-F1
#
_cell.length_a   1.000
_cell.length_b   1.000
_cell.length_c   1.000
_cell.angle_alpha   90.00
_cell.angle_beta   90.00
_cell.angle_gamma   90.00
#
_symmetry.space_group_name_H-M   'P 1'
#
loop_
_entity.id
_entity.type
_entity.pdbx_description
1 polymer ?
#
loop_
_entity_poly.entity_id
_entity_poly.type
_entity_poly.pdbx_seq_one_letter_code
_entity_poly.pdbx_strand_id
1 'polypeptide(L)' 'MQSHYLERFERDMGCTEAEWLGWLPAALGSHAWQRSGASVQVRVDPGTLQIDWQKAEPRVLGQARIPR' A
#
# COMPACT_ATOMS: atom_id res chain seq x y z
N MET A 1 -19.44 -11.50 7.02
CA MET A 1 -18.54 -11.68 5.86
C MET A 1 -17.17 -12.04 6.42
N GLN A 2 -16.79 -13.32 6.42
CA GLN A 2 -15.50 -13.76 6.96
C GLN A 2 -14.51 -13.75 5.80
N SER A 3 -13.66 -12.74 5.74
CA SER A 3 -12.64 -12.60 4.70
C SER A 3 -11.43 -13.46 5.07
N HIS A 4 -11.20 -14.51 4.29
CA HIS A 4 -9.96 -15.28 4.37
C HIS A 4 -8.86 -14.48 3.69
N TYR A 5 -7.93 -13.95 4.47
CA TYR A 5 -6.73 -13.28 3.96
C TYR A 5 -5.55 -14.24 4.02
N LEU A 6 -4.85 -14.36 2.90
CA LEU A 6 -3.57 -15.06 2.83
C LEU A 6 -2.52 -14.28 3.63
N GLU A 7 -1.53 -15.00 4.16
CA GLU A 7 -0.38 -14.43 4.85
C GLU A 7 0.42 -13.43 3.99
N ARG A 8 0.40 -13.63 2.66
CA ARG A 8 0.96 -12.73 1.66
C ARG A 8 -0.13 -12.29 0.70
N PHE A 9 -0.21 -11.00 0.46
CA PHE A 9 -1.11 -10.42 -0.52
C PHE A 9 -0.49 -9.18 -1.16
N GLU A 10 -0.99 -8.83 -2.34
CA GLU A 10 -0.56 -7.68 -3.11
C GLU A 10 -1.76 -6.76 -3.38
N ARG A 11 -1.53 -5.45 -3.44
CA ARG A 11 -2.55 -4.43 -3.73
C ARG A 11 -1.96 -3.31 -4.58
N ASP A 12 -2.68 -2.96 -5.64
CA ASP A 12 -2.41 -1.75 -6.42
C ASP A 12 -3.07 -0.55 -5.73
N MET A 13 -2.30 0.52 -5.50
CA MET A 13 -2.77 1.75 -4.88
C MET A 13 -2.73 2.90 -5.90
N GLY A 14 -3.86 3.58 -6.08
CA GLY A 14 -4.00 4.74 -6.99
C GLY A 14 -3.49 6.05 -6.39
N CYS A 15 -2.42 6.02 -5.61
CA CYS A 15 -1.84 7.18 -4.94
C CYS A 15 -0.34 7.31 -5.24
N THR A 16 0.20 8.50 -4.98
CA THR A 16 1.64 8.73 -5.01
C THR A 16 2.31 8.13 -3.77
N GLU A 17 3.62 7.90 -3.84
CA GLU A 17 4.38 7.42 -2.69
C GLU A 17 4.31 8.40 -1.50
N ALA A 18 4.28 9.71 -1.76
CA ALA A 18 4.16 10.71 -0.70
C ALA A 18 2.81 10.61 0.04
N GLU A 19 1.71 10.40 -0.69
CA GLU A 19 0.39 10.19 -0.09
C GLU A 19 0.33 8.88 0.68
N TRP A 20 0.85 7.79 0.10
CA TRP A 20 0.95 6.49 0.77
C TRP A 20 1.69 6.59 2.10
N LEU A 21 2.87 7.23 2.10
CA LEU A 21 3.67 7.47 3.29
C LEU A 21 2.96 8.38 4.30
N GLY A 22 2.19 9.36 3.82
CA GLY A 22 1.38 10.23 4.68
C GLY A 22 0.26 9.49 5.41
N TRP A 23 -0.26 8.42 4.83
CA TRP A 23 -1.33 7.60 5.44
C TRP A 23 -0.80 6.54 6.40
N LEU A 24 0.43 6.04 6.21
CA LEU A 24 1.00 4.97 7.03
C LEU A 24 0.89 5.22 8.55
N PRO A 25 1.27 6.38 9.11
CA PRO A 25 1.19 6.61 10.56
C PRO A 25 -0.23 6.44 11.11
N ALA A 26 -1.24 6.94 10.40
CA ALA A 26 -2.63 6.83 10.80
C ALA A 26 -3.15 5.38 10.68
N ALA A 27 -2.76 4.67 9.62
CA ALA A 27 -3.16 3.28 9.39
C ALA A 27 -2.53 2.31 10.39
N LEU A 28 -1.26 2.53 10.76
CA LEU A 28 -0.53 1.69 11.72
C LEU A 28 -0.92 2.00 13.17
N GLY A 29 -1.42 3.19 13.47
CA GLY A 29 -1.89 3.55 14.81
C GLY A 29 -0.78 3.43 15.86
N SER A 30 -1.03 2.67 16.93
CA SER A 30 -0.10 2.49 18.05
C SER A 30 0.98 1.43 17.82
N HIS A 31 0.97 0.73 16.68
CA HIS A 31 1.93 -0.33 16.41
C HIS A 31 3.31 0.28 16.17
N ALA A 32 4.35 -0.29 16.78
CA ALA A 32 5.73 0.15 16.53
C ALA A 32 6.15 -0.27 15.11
N TRP A 33 6.74 0.66 14.36
CA TRP A 33 7.18 0.38 12.99
C TRP A 33 8.49 1.09 12.65
N GLN A 34 9.18 0.53 11.67
CA GLN A 34 10.43 1.08 11.12
C GLN A 34 10.38 1.04 9.61
N ARG A 35 10.79 2.12 8.96
CA ARG A 35 10.85 2.22 7.50
C ARG A 35 12.29 2.18 7.01
N SER A 36 12.50 1.42 5.95
CA SER A 36 13.75 1.37 5.20
C SER A 36 13.44 1.53 3.70
N GLY A 37 13.67 2.73 3.16
CA GLY A 37 13.37 3.03 1.76
C GLY A 37 11.88 2.83 1.41
N ALA A 38 11.62 1.92 0.47
CA ALA A 38 10.28 1.55 -0.02
C ALA A 38 9.69 0.33 0.70
N SER A 39 10.06 0.15 1.98
CA SER A 39 9.65 -0.96 2.82
C SER A 39 9.38 -0.49 4.24
N VAL A 40 8.40 -1.11 4.91
CA VAL A 40 8.12 -0.92 6.33
C VAL A 40 7.93 -2.26 7.03
N GLN A 41 8.52 -2.37 8.21
CA GLN A 41 8.29 -3.46 9.15
C GLN A 41 7.48 -2.95 10.33
N VAL A 42 6.40 -3.65 10.67
CA VAL A 42 5.46 -3.27 11.72
C VAL A 42 5.32 -4.42 12.73
N ARG A 43 5.42 -4.12 14.01
CA ARG A 43 5.17 -5.07 15.10
C ARG A 43 3.66 -5.14 15.35
N VAL A 44 3.04 -6.25 15.00
CA VAL A 44 1.61 -6.51 15.16
C VAL A 44 1.46 -7.76 16.00
N ASP A 45 1.31 -7.61 17.32
CA ASP A 45 1.40 -8.73 18.25
C ASP A 45 0.36 -9.84 17.94
N PRO A 46 0.77 -11.12 17.87
CA PRO A 46 2.08 -11.68 18.26
C PRO A 46 3.16 -11.73 17.15
N GLY A 47 2.93 -11.12 15.99
CA GLY A 47 3.77 -11.24 14.80
C GLY A 47 4.37 -9.93 14.28
N THR A 48 4.77 -9.97 13.01
CA THR A 48 5.36 -8.84 12.29
C THR A 48 4.76 -8.79 10.89
N LEU A 49 4.40 -7.60 10.46
CA LEU A 49 3.95 -7.32 9.10
C LEU A 49 5.07 -6.62 8.34
N GLN A 50 5.43 -7.18 7.20
CA GLN A 50 6.35 -6.58 6.24
C GLN A 50 5.52 -6.06 5.07
N ILE A 51 5.71 -4.79 4.70
CA ILE A 51 5.09 -4.20 3.53
C ILE A 51 6.19 -3.62 2.67
N ASP A 52 6.28 -4.12 1.44
CA ASP A 52 7.17 -3.60 0.41
C ASP A 52 6.30 -2.98 -0.69
N TRP A 53 6.72 -1.84 -1.23
CA TRP A 53 6.02 -1.20 -2.35
C TRP A 53 7.00 -0.74 -3.41
N GLN A 54 6.47 -0.53 -4.61
CA GLN A 54 7.20 0.06 -5.72
C GLN A 54 6.25 0.96 -6.50
N LYS A 55 6.79 2.02 -7.12
CA LYS A 55 6.01 2.87 -8.00
C LYS A 55 5.69 2.09 -9.28
N ALA A 56 4.42 1.83 -9.53
CA ALA A 56 3.96 1.22 -10.78
C ALA A 56 4.04 2.23 -11.94
N GLU A 57 4.11 1.71 -13.16
CA GLU A 57 4.00 2.54 -14.36
C GLU A 57 2.66 3.29 -14.39
N PRO A 58 2.62 4.54 -14.88
CA PRO A 58 1.38 5.28 -15.03
C PRO A 58 0.37 4.50 -15.87
N ARG A 59 -0.75 4.10 -15.26
CA ARG A 59 -1.85 3.45 -15.98
C ARG A 59 -2.68 4.53 -16.69
N VAL A 60 -2.77 4.47 -18.01
CA VAL A 60 -3.64 5.36 -18.80
C VAL A 60 -5.07 4.78 -18.78
N LEU A 61 -5.90 5.30 -17.89
CA LEU A 61 -7.31 4.93 -17.83
C LEU A 61 -8.12 5.81 -18.80
N GLY A 62 -8.30 5.30 -20.02
CA GLY A 62 -9.19 5.88 -21.05
C GLY A 62 -8.46 6.65 -22.15
N GLN A 63 -8.76 6.30 -23.41
CA GLN A 63 -8.43 7.10 -24.58
C GLN A 63 -9.74 7.57 -25.19
N ALA A 64 -10.22 8.74 -24.77
CA ALA A 64 -11.45 9.30 -25.34
C ALA A 64 -11.22 9.62 -26.82
N ARG A 65 -12.01 9.01 -27.69
CA ARG A 65 -12.12 9.39 -29.10
C ARG A 65 -13.55 9.85 -29.35
N ILE A 66 -13.73 11.15 -29.51
CA ILE A 66 -15.03 11.77 -29.83
C ILE A 66 -15.08 11.96 -31.36
N PRO A 67 -15.93 11.21 -32.08
CA PRO A 67 -16.22 11.50 -33.48
C PRO A 67 -17.06 12.78 -33.60
N ARG A 68 -16.96 13.48 -34.74
CA ARG A 68 -17.80 14.65 -35.07
C ARG A 68 -19.22 14.22 -35.40
#